data_AF-A0A931EKS6-F1
#
_entry.id   AF-A0A931EKS6-F1
#
_cell.length_a   1.000
_cell.length_b   1.000
_cell.length_c   1.000
_cell.angle_alpha   90.00
_cell.angle_beta   90.00
_cell.angle_gamma   90.00
#
_symmetry.space_group_name_H-M   'P 1'
#
loop_
_entity.id
_entity.type
_entity.pdbx_description
1 polymer ?
#
loop_
_entity_poly.entity_id
_entity_poly.type
_entity_poly.pdbx_seq_one_letter_code
_entity_poly.pdbx_strand_id
1 'polypeptide(L)' 'MTGKEIRALRRKLDWTQVAMAEAIGVTSNTVARWERGEMAISEPAARLLKKIAAEHKDGLKEH' A
#
# COMPACT_ATOMS: atom_id res chain seq x y z
N MET A 1 -9.46 0.66 4.66
CA MET A 1 -8.25 -0.05 5.11
C MET A 1 -7.69 0.71 6.28
N THR A 2 -7.25 0.03 7.33
CA THR A 2 -6.61 0.64 8.51
C THR A 2 -5.12 0.87 8.26
N GLY A 3 -4.49 1.73 9.07
CA GLY A 3 -3.03 1.95 8.99
C GLY A 3 -2.22 0.67 9.18
N LYS A 4 -2.68 -0.24 10.04
CA LYS A 4 -2.05 -1.55 10.25
C LYS A 4 -2.10 -2.43 9.00
N GLU A 5 -3.24 -2.44 8.29
CA GLU A 5 -3.40 -3.19 7.04
C GLU A 5 -2.52 -2.64 5.93
N ILE A 6 -2.41 -1.31 5.81
CA ILE A 6 -1.54 -0.64 4.82
C ILE A 6 -0.08 -1.03 5.06
N ARG A 7 0.38 -0.93 6.31
CA ARG A 7 1.75 -1.33 6.69
C ARG A 7 2.01 -2.81 6.43
N ALA A 8 1.05 -3.67 6.75
CA ALA A 8 1.17 -5.11 6.51
C ALA A 8 1.26 -5.42 5.02
N LEU A 9 0.43 -4.78 4.19
CA LEU A 9 0.49 -4.94 2.73
C LEU A 9 1.84 -4.46 2.18
N ARG A 10 2.31 -3.29 2.60
CA ARG A 10 3.60 -2.75 2.16
C ARG A 10 4.75 -3.72 2.41
N ARG A 11 4.82 -4.29 3.62
CA ARG A 11 5.87 -5.27 3.96
C ARG A 11 5.73 -6.58 3.18
N LYS A 12 4.51 -7.01 2.86
CA LYS A 12 4.30 -8.20 2.01
C LYS A 12 4.81 -8.00 0.58
N LEU A 13 4.81 -6.76 0.10
CA LEU A 13 5.36 -6.39 -1.21
C LEU A 13 6.86 -6.05 -1.15
N ASP A 14 7.49 -6.18 0.02
CA ASP A 14 8.87 -5.74 0.29
C ASP A 14 9.15 -4.27 -0.08
N TRP A 15 8.16 -3.39 0.13
CA TRP A 15 8.26 -1.99 -0.25
C TRP A 15 8.63 -1.07 0.93
N THR A 16 9.36 -0.01 0.62
CA THR A 16 9.51 1.15 1.52
C THR A 16 8.26 2.03 1.46
N GLN A 17 8.10 2.95 2.43
CA GLN A 17 6.99 3.92 2.36
C GLN A 17 7.10 4.82 1.13
N VAL A 18 8.32 5.10 0.65
CA VAL A 18 8.59 5.86 -0.58
C VAL A 18 8.15 5.07 -1.80
N ALA A 19 8.58 3.81 -1.93
CA ALA A 19 8.21 2.96 -3.06
C ALA A 19 6.69 2.77 -3.18
N MET A 20 6.00 2.56 -2.04
CA MET A 20 4.54 2.50 -2.03
C MET A 20 3.90 3.82 -2.47
N ALA A 21 4.45 4.95 -2.05
CA ALA A 21 3.92 6.27 -2.38
C ALA A 21 4.06 6.58 -3.88
N GLU A 22 5.23 6.26 -4.45
CA GLU A 22 5.52 6.37 -5.88
C GLU A 22 4.56 5.49 -6.71
N ALA A 23 4.36 4.24 -6.29
CA ALA A 23 3.48 3.30 -6.99
C ALA A 23 2.01 3.75 -7.07
N ILE A 24 1.55 4.60 -6.15
CA ILE A 24 0.15 5.06 -6.09
C ILE A 24 -0.02 6.57 -6.24
N GLY A 25 1.05 7.30 -6.59
CA GLY A 25 1.02 8.73 -6.88
C GLY A 25 0.71 9.63 -5.69
N VAL A 26 1.26 9.32 -4.51
CA VAL A 26 1.14 10.16 -3.30
C VAL A 26 2.50 10.47 -2.71
N THR A 27 2.56 11.28 -1.65
CA THR A 27 3.81 11.53 -0.92
C THR A 27 4.10 10.44 0.10
N SER A 28 5.38 10.20 0.42
CA SER A 28 5.78 9.27 1.49
C SER A 28 5.20 9.66 2.86
N ASN A 29 5.08 10.96 3.15
CA ASN A 29 4.45 11.45 4.36
C ASN A 29 2.96 11.09 4.43
N THR A 30 2.25 11.12 3.29
CA THR A 30 0.86 10.66 3.20
C THR A 30 0.75 9.20 3.63
N VAL A 31 1.62 8.32 3.12
CA VAL A 31 1.68 6.90 3.52
C VAL A 31 2.00 6.76 5.01
N ALA A 32 2.97 7.52 5.53
CA ALA A 32 3.35 7.47 6.94
C ALA A 32 2.18 7.86 7.87
N ARG A 33 1.43 8.91 7.53
CA ARG A 33 0.23 9.35 8.28
C ARG A 33 -0.87 8.29 8.23
N TRP A 34 -1.08 7.64 7.09
CA TRP A 34 -2.02 6.53 6.99
C TRP A 34 -1.62 5.36 7.90
N GLU A 35 -0.35 4.94 7.86
CA GLU A 35 0.13 3.82 8.68
C GLU A 35 0.06 4.09 10.19
N ARG A 36 0.23 5.36 10.62
CA ARG A 36 0.05 5.77 12.02
C ARG A 36 -1.41 5.97 12.42
N GLY A 37 -2.35 5.97 11.47
CA GLY A 37 -3.77 6.20 11.72
C GLY A 37 -4.13 7.67 11.93
N GLU A 38 -3.22 8.60 11.62
CA GLU A 38 -3.45 10.05 11.72
C GLU A 38 -4.31 10.60 10.57
N MET A 39 -4.44 9.82 9.50
CA MET A 39 -5.25 10.15 8.33
C MET A 39 -5.83 8.87 7.75
N ALA A 40 -7.10 8.89 7.38
CA ALA A 40 -7.71 7.79 6.63
C ALA A 40 -7.19 7.79 5.18
N ILE A 41 -6.93 6.60 4.64
CA ILE A 41 -6.64 6.44 3.21
C ILE A 41 -7.87 6.80 2.37
N SER A 42 -7.66 7.48 1.25
CA SER A 42 -8.74 7.77 0.31
C SER A 42 -9.22 6.48 -0.36
N GLU A 43 -10.50 6.45 -0.73
CA GLU A 43 -11.11 5.28 -1.35
C GLU A 43 -10.45 4.88 -2.69
N PRO A 44 -10.07 5.82 -3.59
CA PRO A 44 -9.31 5.49 -4.80
C PRO A 44 -7.94 4.86 -4.52
N ALA A 45 -7.17 5.40 -3.56
CA ALA A 45 -5.86 4.87 -3.21
C ALA A 45 -5.97 3.46 -2.60
N ALA A 46 -7.00 3.23 -1.77
CA ALA A 46 -7.27 1.91 -1.21
C ALA A 46 -7.61 0.87 -2.29
N ARG A 47 -8.40 1.25 -3.31
CA ARG A 47 -8.68 0.35 -4.45
C ARG A 47 -7.42 0.03 -5.25
N LEU A 48 -6.59 1.03 -5.53
CA LEU A 48 -5.35 0.82 -6.28
C LEU A 48 -4.38 -0.11 -5.53
N LEU A 49 -4.19 0.10 -4.23
CA LEU A 49 -3.36 -0.78 -3.39
C LEU A 49 -3.87 -2.23 -3.40
N LYS A 50 -5.20 -2.44 -3.33
CA LYS A 50 -5.79 -3.79 -3.41
C LYS A 50 -5.55 -4.44 -4.77
N LYS A 51 -5.62 -3.68 -5.86
CA LYS A 51 -5.35 -4.17 -7.22
C LYS A 51 -3.89 -4.62 -7.36
N ILE A 52 -2.94 -3.75 -6.99
CA ILE A 52 -1.50 -4.07 -6.97
C ILE A 52 -1.23 -5.33 -6.13
N ALA A 53 -1.85 -5.43 -4.95
CA ALA A 53 -1.71 -6.59 -4.07
C ALA A 53 -2.23 -7.90 -4.68
N ALA A 54 -3.27 -7.83 -5.52
CA ALA A 54 -3.81 -9.00 -6.20
C ALA A 54 -2.88 -9.44 -7.34
N GLU A 55 -2.42 -8.50 -8.17
CA GLU A 55 -1.51 -8.77 -9.29
C GLU A 55 -0.18 -9.37 -8.81
N HIS A 56 0.37 -8.89 -7.69
CA HIS A 56 1.60 -9.43 -7.11
C HIS A 56 1.44 -10.86 -6.58
N LYS A 57 0.25 -11.24 -6.09
CA LYS A 57 -0.02 -12.61 -5.64
C LYS A 57 -0.13 -13.59 -6.80
N ASP A 58 -0.58 -13.13 -7.96
CA ASP A 58 -0.75 -13.98 -9.13
C ASP A 58 0.59 -14.26 -9.81
N GLY A 59 1.51 -13.28 -9.81
CA GLY A 59 2.91 -13.50 -10.25
C GLY A 59 3.73 -14.44 -9.35
N LEU A 60 3.34 -14.62 -8.08
CA LEU A 60 3.96 -15.58 -7.16
C LEU A 60 3.43 -17.01 -7.29
N LYS A 61 2.35 -17.24 -8.06
CA LYS A 61 1.76 -18.58 -8.27
C LYS A 61 2.36 -19.32 -9.46
N GLU A 62 3.14 -18.65 -10.30
CA GLU A 62 3.86 -19.28 -11.40
C GLU A 62 5.28 -19.64 -10.98
N HIS A 63 5.44 -20.69 -10.15
CA HIS A 63 6.69 -21.46 -9.99
C HIS A 63 6.41 -22.79 -9.29
#